data_AF-A0A2N6DNZ7-F1
#
_entry.id   AF-A0A2N6DNZ7-F1
#
_cell.length_a   1.000
_cell.length_b   1.000
_cell.length_c   1.000
_cell.angle_alpha   90.00
_cell.angle_beta   90.00
_cell.angle_gamma   90.00
#
_symmetry.space_group_name_H-M   'P 1'
#
loop_
_entity.id
_entity.type
_entity.pdbx_description
1 polymer ?
#
loop_
_entity_poly.entity_id
_entity_poly.type
_entity_poly.pdbx_seq_one_letter_code
_entity_poly.pdbx_strand_id
1 'polypeptide(L)'
;MQLLNPLPPSELPTVALFARIRGRRARLCADGVTTEPDKIQPELELRAVYDWVYLHLGGDLRRILSPYLEVVATRQLILALRYRLAGEEPPQALQRSRITNPQLLERIAAERESVRLINWLETSLGESYPFLRGLTRCYLQQGPGGVERQLSGGILVHGLGRASGKQIVHWLLATLIDFRNLLTILKHWHWKVRTSPVLLVGGRFETVGLLRIWRREDRLGLQRIAGRIARESISEEQPRAVERALLNGLSRRLQQAGRDPLDPALVLDYLWRCQVLAHNQTVYQTGVDQAGIFSGEALLS
;
A
#
# COMPACT_ATOMS: atom_id res chain seq x y z
N MET A 1 -4.55 -20.76 6.43
CA MET A 1 -3.80 -20.38 5.19
C MET A 1 -3.03 -19.09 5.43
N GLN A 2 -2.05 -18.73 4.59
CA GLN A 2 -1.28 -17.47 4.68
C GLN A 2 -1.43 -16.64 3.39
N LEU A 3 -1.30 -15.31 3.51
CA LEU A 3 -1.35 -14.38 2.37
C LEU A 3 -0.11 -14.50 1.48
N LEU A 4 1.07 -14.58 2.10
CA LEU A 4 2.34 -14.67 1.39
C LEU A 4 2.56 -16.10 0.86
N ASN A 5 3.11 -16.18 -0.34
CA ASN A 5 3.52 -17.45 -0.92
C ASN A 5 4.75 -18.02 -0.18
N PRO A 6 4.67 -19.23 0.41
CA PRO A 6 5.84 -19.85 1.01
C PRO A 6 6.86 -20.20 -0.08
N LEU A 7 8.03 -19.57 -0.01
CA LEU A 7 9.13 -19.84 -0.94
C LEU A 7 10.28 -20.56 -0.24
N PRO A 8 11.05 -21.42 -0.94
CA PRO A 8 12.29 -21.99 -0.41
C PRO A 8 13.29 -20.88 -0.05
N PRO A 9 14.32 -21.18 0.76
CA PRO A 9 15.40 -20.23 1.04
C PRO A 9 15.99 -19.67 -0.26
N SER A 10 16.34 -18.38 -0.27
CA SER A 10 17.00 -17.82 -1.46
C SER A 10 18.38 -18.44 -1.63
N GLU A 11 18.70 -18.84 -2.86
CA GLU A 11 20.04 -19.31 -3.23
C GLU A 11 21.09 -18.20 -3.20
N LEU A 12 20.68 -16.92 -3.25
CA LEU A 12 21.60 -15.79 -3.26
C LEU A 12 21.94 -15.32 -1.84
N PRO A 13 23.23 -15.06 -1.55
CA PRO A 13 23.63 -14.38 -0.32
C PRO A 13 22.97 -13.00 -0.20
N THR A 14 22.56 -12.63 1.01
CA THR A 14 21.93 -11.33 1.32
C THR A 14 22.74 -10.13 0.83
N VAL A 15 24.07 -10.18 0.94
CA VAL A 15 24.97 -9.12 0.46
C VAL A 15 24.90 -8.97 -1.07
N ALA A 16 24.78 -10.07 -1.80
CA ALA A 16 24.64 -10.05 -3.26
C ALA A 16 23.29 -9.45 -3.68
N LEU A 17 22.21 -9.74 -2.94
CA LEU A 17 20.92 -9.08 -3.14
C LEU A 17 21.03 -7.56 -2.96
N PHE A 18 21.63 -7.10 -1.87
CA PHE A 18 21.80 -5.67 -1.62
C PHE A 18 22.63 -4.98 -2.71
N ALA A 19 23.71 -5.61 -3.19
CA ALA A 19 24.48 -5.09 -4.31
C ALA A 19 23.62 -4.94 -5.59
N ARG A 20 22.79 -5.93 -5.90
CA ARG A 20 21.87 -5.89 -7.06
C ARG A 20 20.79 -4.81 -6.89
N ILE A 21 20.20 -4.67 -5.69
CA ILE A 21 19.23 -3.62 -5.40
C ILE A 21 19.86 -2.24 -5.55
N ARG A 22 21.09 -2.02 -5.05
CA ARG A 22 21.81 -0.76 -5.25
C ARG A 22 22.03 -0.46 -6.73
N GLY A 23 22.46 -1.46 -7.52
CA GLY A 23 22.62 -1.31 -8.96
C GLY A 23 21.32 -0.94 -9.67
N ARG A 24 20.21 -1.61 -9.34
CA ARG A 24 18.88 -1.29 -9.88
C ARG A 24 18.40 0.10 -9.45
N ARG A 25 18.62 0.48 -8.19
CA ARG A 25 18.30 1.82 -7.67
C ARG A 25 19.11 2.91 -8.36
N ALA A 26 20.40 2.68 -8.60
CA ALA A 26 21.25 3.64 -9.30
C ALA A 26 20.78 3.89 -10.73
N ARG A 27 20.31 2.85 -11.44
CA ARG A 27 19.69 2.99 -12.77
C ARG A 27 18.44 3.86 -12.73
N LEU A 28 17.53 3.62 -11.78
CA LEU A 28 16.35 4.48 -11.61
C LEU A 28 16.73 5.95 -11.43
N CYS A 29 17.77 6.25 -10.65
CA CYS A 29 18.24 7.63 -10.48
C CYS A 29 18.90 8.18 -11.76
N ALA A 30 19.67 7.38 -12.48
CA ALA A 30 20.39 7.78 -13.69
C ALA A 30 19.45 8.06 -14.87
N ASP A 31 18.34 7.32 -14.95
CA ASP A 31 17.31 7.47 -15.99
C ASP A 31 16.47 8.76 -15.79
N GLY A 32 16.91 9.68 -14.91
CA GLY A 32 16.23 10.95 -14.64
C GLY A 32 14.84 10.76 -14.02
N VAL A 33 14.57 9.57 -13.49
CA VAL A 33 13.26 9.21 -12.97
C VAL A 33 13.05 9.93 -11.64
N THR A 34 12.39 11.07 -11.72
CA THR A 34 11.98 11.86 -10.58
C THR A 34 10.63 11.37 -10.07
N THR A 35 10.32 11.64 -8.79
CA THR A 35 8.95 11.49 -8.27
C THR A 35 8.01 12.56 -8.82
N GLU A 36 8.48 13.40 -9.75
CA GLU A 36 7.69 14.42 -10.42
C GLU A 36 6.86 13.79 -11.53
N PRO A 37 5.58 14.17 -11.67
CA PRO A 37 4.65 13.55 -12.61
C PRO A 37 4.88 13.93 -14.08
N ASP A 38 5.70 14.95 -14.37
CA ASP A 38 5.74 15.60 -15.69
C ASP A 38 6.83 15.06 -16.64
N LYS A 39 7.47 13.93 -16.30
CA LYS A 39 8.51 13.30 -17.13
C LYS A 39 8.05 11.93 -17.64
N ILE A 40 8.33 11.64 -18.91
CA ILE A 40 8.13 10.31 -19.50
C ILE A 40 8.96 9.30 -18.72
N GLN A 41 8.31 8.31 -18.09
CA GLN A 41 8.97 7.28 -17.30
C GLN A 41 9.00 5.94 -18.06
N PRO A 42 10.11 5.19 -18.02
CA PRO A 42 10.20 3.87 -18.68
C PRO A 42 9.19 2.89 -18.07
N GLU A 43 8.37 2.22 -18.90
CA GLU A 43 7.33 1.30 -18.43
C GLU A 43 7.86 0.34 -17.36
N LEU A 44 7.31 0.46 -16.15
CA LEU A 44 7.75 -0.33 -15.00
C LEU A 44 6.64 -1.29 -14.60
N GLU A 45 6.85 -2.57 -14.86
CA GLU A 45 5.99 -3.62 -14.33
C GLU A 45 6.25 -3.81 -12.82
N LEU A 46 5.57 -3.04 -11.99
CA LEU A 46 5.71 -3.06 -10.52
C LEU A 46 5.59 -4.47 -9.94
N ARG A 47 4.72 -5.30 -10.51
CA ARG A 47 4.56 -6.70 -10.12
C ARG A 47 5.85 -7.50 -10.34
N ALA A 48 6.48 -7.38 -11.51
CA ALA A 48 7.73 -8.07 -11.81
C ALA A 48 8.86 -7.61 -10.87
N VAL A 49 8.86 -6.35 -10.44
CA VAL A 49 9.78 -5.85 -9.41
C VAL A 49 9.53 -6.54 -8.08
N TYR A 50 8.29 -6.58 -7.60
CA TYR A 50 7.95 -7.24 -6.35
C TYR A 50 8.27 -8.74 -6.38
N ASP A 51 7.91 -9.43 -7.46
CA ASP A 51 8.19 -10.86 -7.63
C ASP A 51 9.71 -11.11 -7.66
N TRP A 52 10.48 -10.28 -8.38
CA TRP A 52 11.93 -10.38 -8.39
C TRP A 52 12.53 -10.16 -7.00
N VAL A 53 12.14 -9.11 -6.27
CA VAL A 53 12.67 -8.88 -4.92
C VAL A 53 12.28 -10.04 -4.01
N TYR A 54 11.01 -10.44 -4.00
CA TYR A 54 10.49 -11.46 -3.10
C TYR A 54 11.18 -12.82 -3.25
N LEU A 55 11.43 -13.25 -4.49
CA LEU A 55 12.18 -14.47 -4.79
C LEU A 55 13.60 -14.49 -4.22
N HIS A 56 14.25 -13.33 -4.16
CA HIS A 56 15.65 -13.23 -3.78
C HIS A 56 15.85 -12.83 -2.31
N LEU A 57 14.78 -12.53 -1.55
CA LEU A 57 14.92 -12.26 -0.12
C LEU A 57 15.34 -13.54 0.62
N GLY A 58 16.34 -13.45 1.49
CA GLY A 58 16.66 -14.50 2.47
C GLY A 58 15.60 -14.61 3.58
N GLY A 59 15.60 -15.70 4.35
CA GLY A 59 14.60 -15.97 5.39
C GLY A 59 14.46 -14.84 6.43
N ASP A 60 15.58 -14.29 6.91
CA ASP A 60 15.57 -13.18 7.86
C ASP A 60 15.01 -11.89 7.27
N LEU A 61 15.43 -11.52 6.06
CA LEU A 61 14.89 -10.33 5.38
C LEU A 61 13.39 -10.49 5.10
N ARG A 62 12.94 -11.68 4.67
CA ARG A 62 11.49 -11.95 4.51
C ARG A 62 10.77 -11.79 5.84
N ARG A 63 11.30 -12.32 6.94
CA ARG A 63 10.70 -12.18 8.26
C ARG A 63 10.62 -10.72 8.71
N ILE A 64 11.68 -9.94 8.49
CA ILE A 64 11.72 -8.50 8.81
C ILE A 64 10.68 -7.75 7.96
N LEU A 65 10.68 -7.97 6.65
CA LEU A 65 9.83 -7.23 5.71
C LEU A 65 8.41 -7.78 5.60
N SER A 66 8.10 -8.93 6.21
CA SER A 66 6.82 -9.63 6.07
C SER A 66 5.61 -8.73 6.29
N PRO A 67 5.57 -7.83 7.30
CA PRO A 67 4.39 -7.01 7.51
C PRO A 67 4.10 -6.06 6.34
N TYR A 68 5.15 -5.54 5.69
CA TYR A 68 5.00 -4.72 4.49
C TYR A 68 4.65 -5.56 3.25
N LEU A 69 5.28 -6.72 3.09
CA LEU A 69 5.00 -7.64 1.99
C LEU A 69 3.55 -8.15 2.03
N GLU A 70 2.99 -8.38 3.23
CA GLU A 70 1.59 -8.75 3.41
C GLU A 70 0.64 -7.62 2.97
N VAL A 71 0.99 -6.35 3.21
CA VAL A 71 0.23 -5.21 2.65
C VAL A 71 0.24 -5.26 1.12
N VAL A 72 1.40 -5.52 0.50
CA VAL A 72 1.49 -5.64 -0.97
C VAL A 72 0.65 -6.83 -1.49
N ALA A 73 0.72 -7.98 -0.83
CA ALA A 73 -0.07 -9.15 -1.19
C ALA A 73 -1.58 -8.89 -1.03
N THR A 74 -2.01 -8.19 0.02
CA THR A 74 -3.42 -7.81 0.18
C THR A 74 -3.90 -6.86 -0.91
N ARG A 75 -3.07 -5.95 -1.45
CA ARG A 75 -3.47 -5.13 -2.60
C ARG A 75 -3.72 -5.97 -3.85
N GLN A 76 -2.86 -6.96 -4.11
CA GLN A 76 -3.08 -7.89 -5.21
C GLN A 76 -4.36 -8.72 -5.02
N LEU A 77 -4.61 -9.16 -3.78
CA LEU A 77 -5.84 -9.84 -3.39
C LEU A 77 -7.07 -8.97 -3.65
N ILE A 78 -7.04 -7.70 -3.21
CA ILE A 78 -8.11 -6.73 -3.43
C ILE A 78 -8.37 -6.54 -4.92
N LEU A 79 -7.32 -6.36 -5.73
CA LEU A 79 -7.47 -6.20 -7.17
C LEU A 79 -8.09 -7.46 -7.81
N ALA A 80 -7.67 -8.65 -7.39
CA ALA A 80 -8.23 -9.91 -7.92
C ALA A 80 -9.71 -10.05 -7.55
N LEU A 81 -10.05 -9.68 -6.31
CA LEU A 81 -11.43 -9.65 -5.84
C LEU A 81 -12.27 -8.63 -6.60
N ARG A 82 -11.73 -7.44 -6.92
CA ARG A 82 -12.46 -6.42 -7.67
C ARG A 82 -12.92 -6.94 -9.02
N TYR A 83 -12.02 -7.54 -9.80
CA TYR A 83 -12.37 -8.19 -11.08
C TYR A 83 -13.44 -9.25 -10.86
N ARG A 84 -13.21 -10.16 -9.92
CA ARG A 84 -14.11 -11.30 -9.70
C ARG A 84 -15.50 -10.88 -9.23
N LEU A 85 -15.59 -9.90 -8.34
CA LEU A 85 -16.85 -9.35 -7.83
C LEU A 85 -17.59 -8.50 -8.89
N ALA A 86 -16.87 -7.99 -9.89
CA ALA A 86 -17.46 -7.37 -11.08
C ALA A 86 -17.91 -8.39 -12.14
N GLY A 87 -17.70 -9.70 -11.91
CA GLY A 87 -18.02 -10.75 -12.87
C GLY A 87 -16.97 -10.94 -13.97
N GLU A 88 -15.82 -10.27 -13.85
CA GLU A 88 -14.71 -10.35 -14.79
C GLU A 88 -13.65 -11.35 -14.34
N GLU A 89 -12.87 -11.87 -15.29
CA GLU A 89 -11.71 -12.69 -14.96
C GLU A 89 -10.51 -11.81 -14.60
N PRO A 90 -9.81 -12.07 -13.48
CA PRO A 90 -8.60 -11.36 -13.15
C PRO A 90 -7.55 -11.53 -14.26
N PRO A 91 -6.81 -10.47 -14.66
CA PRO A 91 -5.76 -10.58 -15.68
C PRO A 91 -4.75 -11.69 -15.37
N GLN A 92 -4.23 -12.39 -16.40
CA GLN A 92 -3.26 -13.48 -16.18
C GLN A 92 -2.02 -13.04 -15.40
N ALA A 93 -1.55 -11.81 -15.64
CA ALA A 93 -0.44 -11.23 -14.88
C ALA A 93 -0.75 -11.19 -13.37
N LEU A 94 -2.02 -10.97 -12.98
CA LEU A 94 -2.45 -10.99 -11.59
C LEU A 94 -2.42 -12.37 -10.97
N GLN A 95 -2.85 -13.37 -11.72
CA GLN A 95 -2.89 -14.76 -11.28
C GLN A 95 -1.47 -15.34 -11.09
N ARG A 96 -0.48 -14.85 -11.83
CA ARG A 96 0.92 -15.33 -11.81
C ARG A 96 1.82 -14.64 -10.79
N SER A 97 1.29 -13.84 -9.88
CA SER A 97 2.16 -13.16 -8.91
C SER A 97 2.81 -14.16 -7.95
N ARG A 98 4.07 -13.91 -7.64
CA ARG A 98 4.87 -14.78 -6.78
C ARG A 98 4.85 -14.37 -5.31
N ILE A 99 4.43 -13.14 -5.00
CA ILE A 99 4.33 -12.66 -3.61
C ILE A 99 3.08 -13.18 -2.90
N THR A 100 1.93 -13.16 -3.57
CA THR A 100 0.66 -13.65 -3.03
C THR A 100 0.58 -15.15 -3.21
N ASN A 101 0.00 -15.86 -2.24
CA ASN A 101 -0.17 -17.30 -2.30
C ASN A 101 -0.94 -17.70 -3.60
N PRO A 102 -0.36 -18.53 -4.49
CA PRO A 102 -1.01 -18.87 -5.76
C PRO A 102 -2.34 -19.61 -5.56
N GLN A 103 -2.46 -20.45 -4.52
CA GLN A 103 -3.71 -21.15 -4.21
C GLN A 103 -4.84 -20.17 -3.87
N LEU A 104 -4.51 -19.02 -3.26
CA LEU A 104 -5.47 -17.95 -3.02
C LEU A 104 -6.01 -17.37 -4.33
N LEU A 105 -5.09 -17.02 -5.24
CA LEU A 105 -5.42 -16.37 -6.50
C LEU A 105 -6.17 -17.32 -7.44
N GLU A 106 -5.75 -18.59 -7.51
CA GLU A 106 -6.43 -19.64 -8.27
C GLU A 106 -7.87 -19.83 -7.80
N ARG A 107 -8.09 -19.90 -6.47
CA ARG A 107 -9.44 -20.05 -5.93
C ARG A 107 -10.31 -18.82 -6.22
N ILE A 108 -9.76 -17.61 -6.13
CA ILE A 108 -10.47 -16.39 -6.48
C ILE A 108 -10.87 -16.39 -7.96
N ALA A 109 -9.97 -16.80 -8.86
CA ALA A 109 -10.27 -16.85 -10.28
C ALA A 109 -11.38 -17.86 -10.61
N ALA A 110 -11.39 -19.01 -9.92
CA ALA A 110 -12.33 -20.11 -10.16
C ALA A 110 -13.73 -19.91 -9.56
N GLU A 111 -13.85 -19.25 -8.41
CA GLU A 111 -15.12 -19.15 -7.68
C GLU A 111 -16.05 -18.10 -8.28
N ARG A 112 -17.22 -18.54 -8.77
CA ARG A 112 -18.16 -17.65 -9.46
C ARG A 112 -19.17 -16.99 -8.53
N GLU A 113 -19.43 -17.58 -7.36
CA GLU A 113 -20.43 -17.07 -6.44
C GLU A 113 -19.78 -16.14 -5.40
N SER A 114 -20.01 -14.84 -5.52
CA SER A 114 -19.38 -13.79 -4.71
C SER A 114 -19.50 -14.03 -3.20
N VAL A 115 -20.68 -14.42 -2.71
CA VAL A 115 -20.90 -14.66 -1.28
C VAL A 115 -20.08 -15.86 -0.79
N ARG A 116 -20.03 -16.95 -1.57
CA ARG A 116 -19.21 -18.12 -1.24
C ARG A 116 -17.73 -17.79 -1.24
N LEU A 117 -17.28 -17.00 -2.22
CA LEU A 117 -15.89 -16.54 -2.28
C LEU A 117 -15.49 -15.76 -1.02
N ILE A 118 -16.31 -14.78 -0.62
CA ILE A 118 -16.02 -13.96 0.57
C ILE A 118 -16.05 -14.81 1.85
N ASN A 119 -17.02 -15.71 1.99
CA ASN A 119 -17.09 -16.63 3.14
C ASN A 119 -15.88 -17.57 3.20
N TRP A 120 -15.44 -18.10 2.05
CA TRP A 120 -14.24 -18.91 1.98
C TRP A 120 -12.98 -18.13 2.38
N LEU A 121 -12.84 -16.88 1.95
CA LEU A 121 -11.72 -16.02 2.37
C LEU A 121 -11.73 -15.76 3.88
N GLU A 122 -12.89 -15.41 4.44
CA GLU A 122 -13.08 -15.18 5.87
C GLU A 122 -12.67 -16.41 6.70
N THR A 123 -13.18 -17.58 6.33
CA THR A 123 -12.90 -18.84 7.04
C THR A 123 -11.45 -19.29 6.88
N SER A 124 -10.87 -19.17 5.69
CA SER A 124 -9.55 -19.75 5.40
C SER A 124 -8.37 -18.90 5.89
N LEU A 125 -8.60 -17.59 6.05
CA LEU A 125 -7.58 -16.62 6.49
C LEU A 125 -7.89 -15.99 7.86
N GLY A 126 -9.11 -16.09 8.40
CA GLY A 126 -9.55 -15.37 9.60
C GLY A 126 -8.83 -15.73 10.89
N GLU A 127 -8.20 -16.91 10.97
CA GLU A 127 -7.33 -17.29 12.09
C GLU A 127 -6.02 -16.48 12.07
N SER A 128 -5.35 -16.45 10.92
CA SER A 128 -4.08 -15.73 10.73
C SER A 128 -4.25 -14.21 10.69
N TYR A 129 -5.40 -13.75 10.18
CA TYR A 129 -5.71 -12.35 9.92
C TYR A 129 -7.06 -11.96 10.55
N PRO A 130 -7.09 -11.63 11.86
CA PRO A 130 -8.34 -11.41 12.60
C PRO A 130 -9.25 -10.31 12.04
N PHE A 131 -8.70 -9.35 11.30
CA PHE A 131 -9.48 -8.29 10.64
C PHE A 131 -10.40 -8.81 9.53
N LEU A 132 -10.26 -10.07 9.10
CA LEU A 132 -11.15 -10.71 8.15
C LEU A 132 -12.43 -11.26 8.79
N ARG A 133 -12.51 -11.32 10.12
CA ARG A 133 -13.75 -11.74 10.80
C ARG A 133 -14.87 -10.75 10.46
N GLY A 134 -16.03 -11.29 10.10
CA GLY A 134 -17.18 -10.53 9.65
C GLY A 134 -17.10 -10.01 8.21
N LEU A 135 -16.15 -10.45 7.39
CA LEU A 135 -16.02 -10.00 5.99
C LEU A 135 -17.27 -10.31 5.17
N THR A 136 -17.88 -11.48 5.36
CA THR A 136 -19.13 -11.89 4.70
C THR A 136 -20.28 -10.96 5.06
N ARG A 137 -20.41 -10.66 6.36
CA ARG A 137 -21.41 -9.69 6.84
C ARG A 137 -21.17 -8.31 6.23
N CYS A 138 -19.91 -7.87 6.18
CA CYS A 138 -19.52 -6.60 5.56
C CYS A 138 -19.93 -6.54 4.09
N TYR A 139 -19.66 -7.61 3.32
CA TYR A 139 -20.08 -7.73 1.93
C TYR A 139 -21.60 -7.64 1.76
N LEU A 140 -22.37 -8.37 2.57
CA LEU A 140 -23.83 -8.36 2.49
C LEU A 140 -24.45 -6.98 2.81
N GLN A 141 -23.80 -6.20 3.67
CA GLN A 141 -24.31 -4.90 4.11
C GLN A 141 -23.81 -3.72 3.28
N GLN A 142 -22.58 -3.80 2.76
CA GLN A 142 -21.86 -2.68 2.15
C GLN A 142 -21.32 -3.00 0.75
N GLY A 143 -21.54 -4.21 0.24
CA GLY A 143 -21.07 -4.66 -1.06
C GLY A 143 -19.54 -4.79 -1.16
N PRO A 144 -19.01 -4.87 -2.40
CA PRO A 144 -17.56 -4.97 -2.67
C PRO A 144 -16.74 -3.85 -2.02
N GLY A 145 -17.24 -2.61 -2.03
CA GLY A 145 -16.52 -1.47 -1.44
C GLY A 145 -16.31 -1.61 0.08
N GLY A 146 -17.25 -2.24 0.80
CA GLY A 146 -17.07 -2.57 2.22
C GLY A 146 -15.92 -3.54 2.45
N VAL A 147 -15.86 -4.61 1.64
CA VAL A 147 -14.79 -5.61 1.66
C VAL A 147 -13.43 -4.96 1.41
N GLU A 148 -13.30 -4.16 0.35
CA GLU A 148 -12.04 -3.48 0.02
C GLU A 148 -11.56 -2.56 1.16
N ARG A 149 -12.47 -1.79 1.77
CA ARG A 149 -12.13 -0.91 2.90
C ARG A 149 -11.66 -1.70 4.13
N GLN A 150 -12.32 -2.82 4.44
CA GLN A 150 -11.96 -3.69 5.55
C GLN A 150 -10.61 -4.37 5.32
N LEU A 151 -10.36 -4.90 4.11
CA LEU A 151 -9.11 -5.54 3.75
C LEU A 151 -7.93 -4.57 3.81
N SER A 152 -8.05 -3.43 3.10
CA SER A 152 -7.00 -2.41 3.03
C SER A 152 -6.69 -1.79 4.40
N GLY A 153 -7.70 -1.62 5.25
CA GLY A 153 -7.54 -1.00 6.56
C GLY A 153 -7.01 -1.97 7.60
N GLY A 154 -7.60 -3.16 7.62
CA GLY A 154 -7.23 -4.23 8.51
C GLY A 154 -5.79 -4.68 8.32
N ILE A 155 -5.30 -4.79 7.08
CA ILE A 155 -3.93 -5.24 6.84
C ILE A 155 -2.87 -4.24 7.34
N LEU A 156 -3.13 -2.93 7.24
CA LEU A 156 -2.21 -1.92 7.75
C LEU A 156 -2.09 -2.00 9.27
N VAL A 157 -3.23 -2.08 9.97
CA VAL A 157 -3.27 -2.18 11.43
C VAL A 157 -2.66 -3.51 11.91
N HIS A 158 -3.01 -4.61 11.25
CA HIS A 158 -2.45 -5.94 11.55
C HIS A 158 -0.93 -5.98 11.31
N GLY A 159 -0.48 -5.49 10.16
CA GLY A 159 0.94 -5.40 9.81
C GLY A 159 1.72 -4.55 10.81
N LEU A 160 1.15 -3.42 11.24
CA LEU A 160 1.78 -2.57 12.25
C LEU A 160 2.03 -3.33 13.56
N GLY A 161 1.02 -4.05 14.06
CA GLY A 161 1.16 -4.88 15.26
C GLY A 161 2.25 -5.95 15.14
N ARG A 162 2.40 -6.55 13.95
CA ARG A 162 3.45 -7.54 13.64
C ARG A 162 4.82 -6.96 13.31
N ALA A 163 4.90 -5.64 13.15
CA ALA A 163 6.14 -4.91 12.91
C ALA A 163 6.89 -4.56 14.21
N SER A 164 6.39 -4.97 15.39
CA SER A 164 7.09 -4.76 16.66
C SER A 164 8.53 -5.30 16.60
N GLY A 165 9.48 -4.49 17.07
CA GLY A 165 10.92 -4.77 16.98
C GLY A 165 11.56 -4.52 15.61
N LYS A 166 10.79 -4.17 14.56
CA LYS A 166 11.29 -3.87 13.21
C LYS A 166 11.08 -2.38 12.91
N GLN A 167 11.96 -1.55 13.45
CA GLN A 167 11.75 -0.09 13.55
C GLN A 167 11.37 0.58 12.22
N ILE A 168 12.07 0.27 11.12
CA ILE A 168 11.79 0.89 9.81
C ILE A 168 10.44 0.45 9.23
N VAL A 169 10.07 -0.82 9.36
CA VAL A 169 8.79 -1.36 8.88
C VAL A 169 7.64 -0.80 9.70
N HIS A 170 7.78 -0.79 11.03
CA HIS A 170 6.80 -0.19 11.93
C HIS A 170 6.58 1.28 11.59
N TRP A 171 7.67 2.05 11.43
CA TRP A 171 7.59 3.45 11.06
C TRP A 171 6.89 3.66 9.71
N LEU A 172 7.22 2.85 8.70
CA LEU A 172 6.58 2.92 7.38
C LEU A 172 5.08 2.67 7.49
N LEU A 173 4.65 1.58 8.14
CA LEU A 173 3.23 1.23 8.25
C LEU A 173 2.43 2.27 9.06
N ALA A 174 2.98 2.78 10.16
CA ALA A 174 2.34 3.87 10.92
C ALA A 174 2.19 5.13 10.06
N THR A 175 3.18 5.44 9.23
CA THR A 175 3.14 6.56 8.29
C THR A 175 2.09 6.35 7.19
N LEU A 176 1.95 5.13 6.64
CA LEU A 176 0.91 4.81 5.67
C LEU A 176 -0.51 4.91 6.27
N ILE A 177 -0.67 4.57 7.56
CA ILE A 177 -1.92 4.78 8.30
C ILE A 177 -2.24 6.28 8.39
N ASP A 178 -1.26 7.10 8.76
CA ASP A 178 -1.44 8.55 8.82
C ASP A 178 -1.82 9.13 7.44
N PHE A 179 -1.15 8.68 6.37
CA PHE A 179 -1.48 9.09 4.99
C PHE A 179 -2.94 8.78 4.67
N ARG A 180 -3.38 7.55 4.91
CA ARG A 180 -4.76 7.14 4.67
C ARG A 180 -5.74 8.01 5.43
N ASN A 181 -5.49 8.24 6.72
CA ASN A 181 -6.37 9.04 7.56
C ASN A 181 -6.48 10.48 7.06
N LEU A 182 -5.36 11.12 6.68
CA LEU A 182 -5.36 12.48 6.15
C LEU A 182 -6.09 12.57 4.81
N LEU A 183 -5.82 11.65 3.88
CA LEU A 183 -6.52 11.60 2.60
C LEU A 183 -8.02 11.32 2.76
N THR A 184 -8.39 10.48 3.73
CA THR A 184 -9.81 10.23 4.06
C THR A 184 -10.51 11.50 4.54
N ILE A 185 -9.87 12.29 5.40
CA ILE A 185 -10.42 13.57 5.86
C ILE A 185 -10.58 14.55 4.68
N LEU A 186 -9.53 14.69 3.85
CA LEU A 186 -9.58 15.55 2.66
C LEU A 186 -10.70 15.14 1.70
N LYS A 187 -10.91 13.84 1.48
CA LYS A 187 -12.04 13.31 0.70
C LYS A 187 -13.40 13.72 1.28
N HIS A 188 -13.58 13.53 2.59
CA HIS A 188 -14.85 13.85 3.24
C HIS A 188 -15.17 15.34 3.11
N TRP A 189 -14.17 16.20 3.28
CA TRP A 189 -14.33 17.64 3.06
C TRP A 189 -14.61 17.97 1.59
N HIS A 190 -13.86 17.39 0.66
CA HIS A 190 -14.01 17.65 -0.77
C HIS A 190 -15.40 17.26 -1.29
N TRP A 191 -15.93 16.11 -0.85
CA TRP A 191 -17.25 15.62 -1.22
C TRP A 191 -18.38 16.07 -0.27
N LYS A 192 -18.08 16.93 0.71
CA LYS A 192 -19.04 17.44 1.71
C LYS A 192 -19.80 16.32 2.44
N VAL A 193 -19.13 15.19 2.71
CA VAL A 193 -19.69 14.05 3.44
C VAL A 193 -19.84 14.41 4.91
N ARG A 194 -21.07 14.41 5.41
CA ARG A 194 -21.40 14.78 6.81
C ARG A 194 -21.18 13.65 7.81
N THR A 195 -21.18 12.40 7.36
CA THR A 195 -20.91 11.25 8.21
C THR A 195 -19.45 11.24 8.65
N SER A 196 -19.20 10.90 9.92
CA SER A 196 -17.83 10.83 10.45
C SER A 196 -16.97 9.84 9.67
N PRO A 197 -15.76 10.24 9.24
CA PRO A 197 -14.84 9.33 8.57
C PRO A 197 -14.41 8.23 9.53
N VAL A 198 -14.27 7.01 9.00
CA VAL A 198 -13.68 5.88 9.72
C VAL A 198 -12.16 5.98 9.58
N LEU A 199 -11.49 6.36 10.67
CA LEU A 199 -10.03 6.49 10.73
C LEU A 199 -9.39 5.22 11.32
N LEU A 200 -8.22 4.87 10.81
CA LEU A 200 -7.42 3.75 11.31
C LEU A 200 -6.61 4.18 12.54
N VAL A 201 -6.48 3.26 13.50
CA VAL A 201 -5.64 3.43 14.70
C VAL A 201 -4.20 2.99 14.43
N GLY A 202 -3.26 3.40 15.30
CA GLY A 202 -1.85 3.01 15.24
C GLY A 202 -0.95 3.92 14.41
N GLY A 203 -1.51 4.93 13.75
CA GLY A 203 -0.74 6.02 13.16
C GLY A 203 0.04 6.82 14.20
N ARG A 204 0.88 7.76 13.76
CA ARG A 204 1.63 8.66 14.65
C ARG A 204 0.75 9.75 15.24
N PHE A 205 -0.43 9.99 14.67
CA PHE A 205 -1.40 10.96 15.15
C PHE A 205 -2.64 10.26 15.70
N GLU A 206 -3.09 10.69 16.88
CA GLU A 206 -4.27 10.13 17.51
C GLU A 206 -5.54 10.37 16.69
N THR A 207 -6.35 9.33 16.53
CA THR A 207 -7.61 9.39 15.77
C THR A 207 -8.59 10.40 16.35
N VAL A 208 -8.64 10.57 17.67
CA VAL A 208 -9.48 11.58 18.34
C VAL A 208 -9.08 13.00 17.93
N GLY A 209 -7.78 13.27 17.81
CA GLY A 209 -7.26 14.56 17.35
C GLY A 209 -7.61 14.81 15.87
N LEU A 210 -7.43 13.79 15.02
CA LEU A 210 -7.78 13.88 13.60
C LEU A 210 -9.29 14.07 13.37
N LEU A 211 -10.14 13.39 14.15
CA LEU A 211 -11.59 13.58 14.11
C LEU A 211 -12.00 14.98 14.57
N ARG A 212 -11.31 15.54 15.56
CA ARG A 212 -11.55 16.93 15.99
C ARG A 212 -11.21 17.92 14.88
N ILE A 213 -10.10 17.71 14.17
CA ILE A 213 -9.72 18.50 13.00
C ILE A 213 -10.83 18.43 11.93
N TRP A 214 -11.26 17.22 11.57
CA TRP A 214 -12.34 17.02 10.60
C TRP A 214 -13.64 17.74 11.00
N ARG A 215 -14.11 17.55 12.24
CA ARG A 215 -15.37 18.16 12.74
C ARG A 215 -15.35 19.68 12.75
N ARG A 216 -14.19 20.30 13.02
CA ARG A 216 -14.03 21.75 13.06
C ARG A 216 -13.65 22.36 11.71
N GLU A 217 -13.53 21.52 10.68
CA GLU A 217 -12.99 21.92 9.37
C GLU A 217 -11.64 22.66 9.49
N ASP A 218 -10.79 22.26 10.46
CA ASP A 218 -9.52 22.92 10.77
C ASP A 218 -8.45 22.61 9.70
N ARG A 219 -8.52 23.35 8.58
CA ARG A 219 -7.61 23.21 7.43
C ARG A 219 -6.15 23.43 7.82
N LEU A 220 -5.88 24.47 8.63
CA LEU A 220 -4.54 24.79 9.12
C LEU A 220 -3.99 23.68 10.04
N GLY A 221 -4.85 23.09 10.87
CA GLY A 221 -4.51 21.91 11.68
C GLY A 221 -4.08 20.73 10.80
N LEU A 222 -4.85 20.44 9.75
CA LEU A 222 -4.54 19.35 8.82
C LEU A 222 -3.24 19.62 8.05
N GLN A 223 -3.05 20.83 7.51
CA GLN A 223 -1.83 21.25 6.81
C GLN A 223 -0.59 21.13 7.70
N ARG A 224 -0.68 21.53 8.98
CA ARG A 224 0.43 21.37 9.94
C ARG A 224 0.78 19.89 10.15
N ILE A 225 -0.21 19.01 10.25
CA ILE A 225 0.03 17.57 10.39
C ILE A 225 0.67 17.01 9.11
N ALA A 226 0.08 17.31 7.96
CA ALA A 226 0.58 16.85 6.67
C ALA A 226 2.02 17.35 6.43
N GLY A 227 2.31 18.62 6.74
CA GLY A 227 3.64 19.20 6.62
C GLY A 227 4.68 18.58 7.56
N ARG A 228 4.30 18.19 8.78
CA ARG A 228 5.18 17.43 9.69
C ARG A 228 5.55 16.05 9.14
N ILE A 229 4.63 15.41 8.41
CA ILE A 229 4.86 14.12 7.78
C ILE A 229 5.73 14.30 6.53
N ALA A 230 5.34 15.24 5.67
CA ALA A 230 6.02 15.55 4.41
C ALA A 230 7.42 16.17 4.62
N ARG A 231 7.67 16.76 5.79
CA ARG A 231 8.85 17.59 6.14
C ARG A 231 8.99 18.83 5.26
N GLU A 232 7.87 19.43 4.89
CA GLU A 232 7.79 20.67 4.14
C GLU A 232 6.50 21.43 4.48
N SER A 233 6.46 22.73 4.18
CA SER A 233 5.22 23.49 4.31
C SER A 233 4.29 23.14 3.16
N ILE A 234 3.03 22.85 3.48
CA ILE A 234 1.99 22.55 2.49
C ILE A 234 1.01 23.72 2.54
N SER A 235 1.12 24.61 1.55
CA SER A 235 0.23 25.77 1.40
C SER A 235 -1.04 25.44 0.63
N GLU A 236 -1.03 24.37 -0.17
CA GLU A 236 -2.16 23.99 -1.02
C GLU A 236 -3.15 23.08 -0.28
N GLU A 237 -4.45 23.39 -0.40
CA GLU A 237 -5.53 22.57 0.15
C GLU A 237 -5.99 21.47 -0.81
N GLN A 238 -5.52 21.51 -2.06
CA GLN A 238 -5.90 20.53 -3.06
C GLN A 238 -5.40 19.15 -2.63
N PRO A 239 -6.28 18.14 -2.55
CA PRO A 239 -5.85 16.85 -2.01
C PRO A 239 -4.74 16.16 -2.80
N ARG A 240 -4.67 16.38 -4.11
CA ARG A 240 -3.58 15.89 -4.97
C ARG A 240 -2.23 16.51 -4.57
N ALA A 241 -2.20 17.80 -4.24
CA ALA A 241 -0.99 18.49 -3.81
C ALA A 241 -0.53 17.97 -2.44
N VAL A 242 -1.47 17.78 -1.50
CA VAL A 242 -1.18 17.19 -0.19
C VAL A 242 -0.65 15.76 -0.35
N GLU A 243 -1.30 14.94 -1.17
CA GLU A 243 -0.87 13.58 -1.47
C GLU A 243 0.57 13.55 -2.02
N ARG A 244 0.86 14.40 -3.00
CA ARG A 244 2.19 14.52 -3.60
C ARG A 244 3.26 14.91 -2.57
N ALA A 245 2.97 15.92 -1.74
CA ALA A 245 3.87 16.35 -0.67
C ALA A 245 4.15 15.22 0.33
N LEU A 246 3.11 14.48 0.72
CA LEU A 246 3.23 13.31 1.58
C LEU A 246 4.13 12.23 0.92
N LEU A 247 3.85 11.84 -0.32
CA LEU A 247 4.64 10.85 -1.07
C LEU A 247 6.11 11.27 -1.21
N ASN A 248 6.38 12.55 -1.50
CA ASN A 248 7.74 13.08 -1.58
C ASN A 248 8.45 13.04 -0.23
N GLY A 249 7.78 13.42 0.86
CA GLY A 249 8.33 13.34 2.21
C GLY A 249 8.69 11.92 2.64
N LEU A 250 7.81 10.95 2.37
CA LEU A 250 8.06 9.54 2.63
C LEU A 250 9.23 9.02 1.77
N SER A 251 9.26 9.35 0.49
CA SER A 251 10.36 9.00 -0.42
C SER A 251 11.71 9.51 0.08
N ARG A 252 11.81 10.78 0.48
CA ARG A 252 13.04 11.37 1.04
C ARG A 252 13.49 10.65 2.30
N ARG A 253 12.55 10.27 3.16
CA ARG A 253 12.87 9.63 4.44
C ARG A 253 13.28 8.17 4.28
N LEU A 254 12.64 7.43 3.38
CA LEU A 254 13.09 6.09 3.00
C LEU A 254 14.47 6.13 2.33
N GLN A 255 14.72 7.11 1.47
CA GLN A 255 16.05 7.32 0.88
C GLN A 255 17.12 7.56 1.95
N GLN A 256 16.83 8.37 2.97
CA GLN A 256 17.74 8.62 4.08
C GLN A 256 17.99 7.34 4.90
N ALA A 257 16.96 6.56 5.18
CA ALA A 257 17.07 5.29 5.90
C ALA A 257 17.83 4.23 5.09
N GLY A 258 17.62 4.17 3.77
CA GLY A 258 18.29 3.26 2.85
C GLY A 258 19.69 3.72 2.40
N ARG A 259 20.35 4.61 3.15
CA ARG A 259 21.75 5.00 2.91
C ARG A 259 22.73 3.91 3.27
N ASP A 260 22.44 3.15 4.32
CA ASP A 260 23.24 1.97 4.67
C ASP A 260 23.05 0.90 3.58
N PRO A 261 24.13 0.48 2.90
CA PRO A 261 24.04 -0.47 1.80
C PRO A 261 23.66 -1.90 2.23
N LEU A 262 23.64 -2.21 3.53
CA LEU A 262 23.35 -3.53 4.08
C LEU A 262 22.10 -3.58 4.97
N ASP A 263 21.34 -2.47 5.04
CA ASP A 263 20.15 -2.38 5.87
C ASP A 263 18.85 -2.75 5.10
N PRO A 264 17.88 -3.44 5.72
CA PRO A 264 16.57 -3.71 5.11
C PRO A 264 15.83 -2.48 4.56
N ALA A 265 16.10 -1.29 5.09
CA ALA A 265 15.58 -0.02 4.61
C ALA A 265 15.94 0.26 3.15
N LEU A 266 17.08 -0.23 2.66
CA LEU A 266 17.46 -0.16 1.24
C LEU A 266 16.42 -0.87 0.34
N VAL A 267 15.90 -2.03 0.80
CA VAL A 267 14.88 -2.78 0.06
C VAL A 267 13.56 -2.00 0.04
N LEU A 268 13.16 -1.43 1.18
CA LEU A 268 11.95 -0.63 1.27
C LEU A 268 12.03 0.65 0.42
N ASP A 269 13.15 1.37 0.44
CA ASP A 269 13.41 2.52 -0.43
C ASP A 269 13.29 2.13 -1.91
N TYR A 270 13.92 1.03 -2.32
CA TYR A 270 13.83 0.56 -3.70
C TYR A 270 12.40 0.20 -4.12
N LEU A 271 11.69 -0.62 -3.32
CA LEU A 271 10.31 -1.02 -3.61
C LEU A 271 9.36 0.19 -3.64
N TRP A 272 9.53 1.11 -2.69
CA TRP A 272 8.73 2.34 -2.62
C TRP A 272 8.94 3.23 -3.83
N ARG A 273 10.19 3.44 -4.27
CA ARG A 273 10.49 4.17 -5.51
C ARG A 273 9.75 3.53 -6.68
N CYS A 274 9.95 2.24 -6.93
CA CYS A 274 9.25 1.54 -8.00
C CYS A 274 7.73 1.72 -7.93
N GLN A 275 7.15 1.70 -6.73
CA GLN A 275 5.73 1.93 -6.55
C GLN A 275 5.29 3.37 -6.90
N VAL A 276 6.03 4.39 -6.47
CA VAL A 276 5.74 5.79 -6.85
C VAL A 276 5.86 6.00 -8.37
N LEU A 277 6.78 5.31 -9.02
CA LEU A 277 6.96 5.41 -10.48
C LEU A 277 5.81 4.80 -11.25
N ALA A 278 5.44 3.56 -10.93
CA ALA A 278 4.28 2.92 -11.55
C ALA A 278 2.99 3.71 -11.30
N HIS A 279 2.89 4.37 -10.15
CA HIS A 279 1.80 5.27 -9.84
C HIS A 279 1.78 6.51 -10.74
N ASN A 280 2.90 7.23 -10.84
CA ASN A 280 3.03 8.40 -11.70
C ASN A 280 2.74 8.05 -13.17
N GLN A 281 3.20 6.88 -13.63
CA GLN A 281 2.87 6.35 -14.97
C GLN A 281 1.38 6.17 -15.18
N THR A 282 0.69 5.57 -14.21
CA THR A 282 -0.76 5.35 -14.29
C THR A 282 -1.48 6.70 -14.37
N VAL A 283 -1.09 7.67 -13.54
CA VAL A 283 -1.67 9.03 -13.56
C VAL A 283 -1.45 9.71 -14.92
N TYR A 284 -0.26 9.58 -15.50
CA TYR A 284 0.07 10.15 -16.81
C TYR A 284 -0.72 9.48 -17.95
N GLN A 285 -0.71 8.15 -18.01
CA GLN A 285 -1.36 7.36 -19.08
C GLN A 285 -2.88 7.49 -19.08
N THR A 286 -3.49 7.60 -17.89
CA THR A 286 -4.95 7.71 -17.79
C THR A 286 -5.45 9.12 -18.10
N GLY A 287 -4.57 10.10 -18.30
CA GLY A 287 -4.93 11.46 -18.71
C GLY A 287 -5.94 12.12 -17.79
N VAL A 288 -6.01 11.73 -16.50
CA VAL A 288 -7.05 12.17 -15.56
C VAL A 288 -6.78 13.59 -15.07
N ASP A 289 -6.98 14.53 -16.00
CA ASP A 289 -7.28 15.94 -15.74
C ASP A 289 -8.76 16.17 -15.42
N GLN A 290 -9.61 15.13 -15.46
CA GLN A 290 -11.03 15.25 -15.13
C GLN A 290 -11.44 14.45 -13.88
N ALA A 291 -11.92 15.20 -12.87
CA ALA A 291 -12.70 14.74 -11.71
C ALA A 291 -12.03 13.83 -10.67
N GLY A 292 -11.26 14.41 -9.74
CA GLY A 292 -11.43 14.15 -8.30
C GLY A 292 -11.17 12.75 -7.74
N ILE A 293 -10.67 11.78 -8.50
CA ILE A 293 -10.27 10.47 -7.96
C ILE A 293 -8.87 10.61 -7.34
N PHE A 294 -8.83 10.49 -6.03
CA PHE A 294 -7.59 10.53 -5.24
C PHE A 294 -6.80 9.26 -5.52
N SER A 295 -5.60 9.44 -6.03
CA SER A 295 -4.72 8.39 -6.51
C SER A 295 -4.05 7.64 -5.34
N GLY A 296 -4.03 8.22 -4.14
CA GLY A 296 -3.35 7.64 -2.97
C GLY A 296 -4.03 6.40 -2.42
N GLU A 297 -5.31 6.20 -2.73
CA GLU A 297 -5.96 4.91 -2.51
C GLU A 297 -5.41 3.87 -3.48
N ALA A 298 -5.12 4.14 -4.75
CA ALA A 298 -4.44 3.15 -5.61
C ALA A 298 -3.02 2.79 -5.10
N LEU A 299 -2.39 3.65 -4.31
CA LEU A 299 -1.15 3.35 -3.59
C LEU A 299 -1.36 2.60 -2.27
N LEU A 300 -2.57 2.57 -1.70
CA LEU A 300 -2.90 2.03 -0.37
C LEU A 300 -4.00 0.95 -0.36
N SER A 301 -4.69 0.73 -1.48
CA SER A 301 -5.71 -0.27 -1.82
C SER A 301 -5.21 -1.13 -2.97
#